data_AF-A0A920QQU2-F1
#
_entry.id   AF-A0A920QQU2-F1
#
_cell.length_a   1.000
_cell.length_b   1.000
_cell.length_c   1.000
_cell.angle_alpha   90.00
_cell.angle_beta   90.00
_cell.angle_gamma   90.00
#
_symmetry.space_group_name_H-M   'P 1'
#
loop_
_entity.id
_entity.type
_entity.pdbx_description
1 polymer ?
#
loop_
_entity_poly.entity_id
_entity_poly.type
_entity_poly.pdbx_seq_one_letter_code
_entity_poly.pdbx_strand_id
1 'polypeptide(L)'
;MKTIKYTDNPSVVSIGDKVTNSVDSIARQDSGRNHTATHLLHAALRAVLGNHVRQAGSLVEPERLRFVFSHPQALTKIEINNVQNLVRNK
;
A
#
# COMPACT_ATOMS: atom_id res chain seq x y z
N MET A 1 2.89 7.74 8.22
CA MET A 1 1.50 7.61 8.69
C MET A 1 0.91 9.01 8.82
N LYS A 2 -0.08 9.36 8.00
CA LYS A 2 -0.84 10.59 8.21
C LYS A 2 -1.92 10.28 9.25
N THR A 3 -1.73 10.73 10.48
CA THR A 3 -2.82 10.79 11.46
C THR A 3 -3.67 11.99 11.08
N ILE A 4 -4.70 11.78 10.26
CA ILE A 4 -5.68 12.83 9.98
C ILE A 4 -6.68 12.79 11.14
N LYS A 5 -6.71 13.86 11.94
CA LYS A 5 -7.73 14.06 12.96
C LYS A 5 -9.01 14.49 12.25
N TYR A 6 -9.96 13.57 12.08
CA TYR A 6 -11.34 13.95 11.80
C TYR A 6 -12.02 14.12 13.15
N THR A 7 -12.17 15.36 13.59
CA THR A 7 -13.17 15.69 14.60
C THR A 7 -14.47 15.90 13.84
N ASP A 8 -15.57 15.31 14.28
CA ASP A 8 -16.89 15.53 13.67
C ASP A 8 -17.31 17.01 13.66
N ASN A 9 -16.58 17.86 14.40
CA ASN A 9 -16.71 19.31 14.37
C ASN A 9 -15.33 20.01 14.54
N PRO A 10 -14.72 20.55 13.45
CA PRO A 10 -13.36 21.13 13.47
C PRO A 10 -13.20 22.38 14.34
N SER A 11 -14.30 22.93 14.86
CA SER A 11 -14.34 24.13 15.71
C SER A 11 -14.04 23.87 17.20
N VAL A 12 -13.76 22.63 17.62
CA VAL A 12 -13.94 22.20 19.04
C VAL A 12 -12.66 21.58 19.64
N VAL A 13 -11.46 22.00 19.23
CA VAL A 13 -10.22 21.56 19.90
C VAL A 13 -9.31 22.76 20.15
N SER A 14 -9.03 23.00 21.42
CA SER A 14 -8.12 24.04 21.92
C SER A 14 -6.82 23.45 22.45
N ILE A 15 -5.78 24.27 22.52
CA ILE A 15 -4.52 23.89 23.18
C ILE A 15 -4.81 23.65 24.66
N GLY A 16 -4.45 22.46 25.16
CA GLY A 16 -4.69 22.06 26.55
C GLY A 16 -5.84 21.06 26.72
N ASP A 17 -6.64 20.82 25.68
CA ASP A 17 -7.74 19.85 25.74
C ASP A 17 -7.23 18.42 25.87
N LYS A 18 -7.85 17.66 26.77
CA LYS A 18 -7.69 16.21 26.83
C LYS A 18 -8.53 15.59 25.73
N VAL A 19 -7.89 14.84 24.85
CA VAL A 19 -8.56 14.13 23.75
C VAL A 19 -8.41 12.63 23.92
N THR A 20 -9.43 11.89 23.51
CA THR A 20 -9.36 10.44 23.35
C THR A 20 -9.07 10.16 21.87
N ASN A 21 -8.07 9.33 21.60
CA ASN A 21 -7.78 8.86 20.25
C ASN A 21 -8.20 7.40 20.12
N SER A 22 -8.82 7.07 18.98
CA SER A 22 -9.16 5.70 18.61
C SER A 22 -8.79 5.48 17.15
N VAL A 23 -8.43 4.25 16.81
CA VAL A 23 -8.09 3.83 15.44
C VAL A 23 -9.00 2.67 15.08
N ASP A 24 -9.58 2.71 13.88
CA ASP A 24 -10.26 1.55 13.32
C ASP A 24 -9.25 0.42 13.11
N SER A 25 -9.37 -0.64 13.93
CA SER A 25 -8.46 -1.78 13.91
C SER A 25 -8.53 -2.58 12.62
N ILE A 26 -9.72 -2.68 11.99
CA ILE A 26 -9.91 -3.46 10.77
C ILE A 26 -9.25 -2.71 9.62
N ALA A 27 -9.58 -1.43 9.44
CA ALA A 27 -8.97 -0.60 8.41
C ALA A 27 -7.44 -0.54 8.54
N ARG A 28 -6.95 -0.49 9.79
CA ARG A 28 -5.51 -0.51 10.09
C ARG A 28 -4.84 -1.83 9.75
N GLN A 29 -5.52 -2.97 9.96
CA GLN A 29 -5.01 -4.30 9.64
C GLN A 29 -4.98 -4.52 8.12
N ASP A 30 -6.05 -4.16 7.41
CA ASP A 30 -6.15 -4.34 5.96
C ASP A 30 -5.14 -3.45 5.22
N SER A 31 -4.97 -2.20 5.66
CA SER A 31 -3.87 -1.34 5.16
C SER A 31 -2.50 -1.97 5.41
N GLY A 32 -2.31 -2.66 6.54
CA GLY A 32 -1.06 -3.38 6.86
C GLY A 32 -0.81 -4.59 5.94
N ARG A 33 -1.86 -5.32 5.59
CA ARG A 33 -1.80 -6.43 4.61
C ARG A 33 -1.41 -5.88 3.23
N ASN A 34 -2.06 -4.82 2.78
CA ASN A 34 -1.76 -4.17 1.50
C ASN A 34 -0.34 -3.58 1.47
N HIS A 35 0.15 -3.05 2.58
CA HIS A 35 1.56 -2.64 2.70
C HIS A 35 2.52 -3.81 2.50
N THR A 36 2.26 -4.95 3.15
CA THR A 36 3.08 -6.16 3.00
C THR A 36 3.05 -6.66 1.56
N ALA A 37 1.86 -6.70 0.95
CA ALA A 37 1.67 -7.08 -0.45
C ALA A 37 2.44 -6.16 -1.41
N THR A 38 2.59 -4.87 -1.08
CA THR A 38 3.41 -3.94 -1.87
C THR A 38 4.86 -4.40 -1.98
N HIS A 39 5.46 -4.81 -0.86
CA HIS A 39 6.84 -5.28 -0.82
C HIS A 39 7.01 -6.61 -1.55
N LEU A 40 6.07 -7.53 -1.37
CA LEU A 40 6.07 -8.82 -2.07
C LEU A 40 5.95 -8.62 -3.58
N LEU A 41 5.02 -7.76 -4.02
CA LEU A 41 4.83 -7.43 -5.42
C LEU A 41 6.08 -6.80 -6.03
N HIS A 42 6.72 -5.86 -5.32
CA HIS A 42 7.94 -5.23 -5.82
C HIS A 42 9.09 -6.24 -5.96
N ALA A 43 9.27 -7.13 -4.98
CA ALA A 43 10.26 -8.20 -5.07
C ALA A 43 9.98 -9.16 -6.23
N ALA A 44 8.72 -9.56 -6.43
CA ALA A 44 8.31 -10.44 -7.52
C ALA A 44 8.51 -9.78 -8.90
N LEU A 45 8.16 -8.50 -9.04
CA LEU A 45 8.41 -7.74 -10.28
C LEU A 45 9.90 -7.69 -10.62
N ARG A 46 10.78 -7.47 -9.63
CA ARG A 46 12.24 -7.49 -9.86
C ARG A 46 12.77 -8.87 -10.21
N ALA A 47 12.19 -9.93 -9.65
CA ALA A 47 12.58 -11.31 -9.96
C ALA A 47 12.18 -11.73 -11.38
N VAL A 48 11.01 -11.30 -11.87
CA VAL A 48 10.51 -11.67 -13.21
C VAL A 48 11.06 -10.74 -14.30
N LEU A 49 11.05 -9.43 -14.06
CA LEU A 49 11.35 -8.43 -15.09
C LEU A 49 12.80 -7.94 -15.02
N GLY A 50 13.46 -8.06 -13.88
CA GLY A 50 14.83 -7.60 -13.66
C GLY A 50 14.95 -6.41 -12.70
N ASN A 51 16.19 -6.11 -12.33
CA ASN A 51 16.53 -5.12 -11.30
C ASN A 51 16.30 -3.66 -11.70
N HIS A 52 16.02 -3.37 -12.98
CA HIS A 52 15.72 -2.01 -13.44
C HIS A 52 14.33 -1.52 -13.00
N VAL A 53 13.44 -2.43 -12.61
CA VAL A 53 12.14 -2.06 -12.05
C VAL A 53 12.35 -1.20 -10.81
N ARG A 54 11.81 0.01 -10.86
CA ARG A 54 11.83 0.98 -9.76
C ARG A 54 10.43 1.46 -9.47
N GLN A 55 10.13 1.62 -8.18
CA GLN A 55 8.89 2.21 -7.72
C GLN A 55 8.81 3.67 -8.15
N ALA A 56 7.70 4.04 -8.78
CA ALA A 56 7.35 5.43 -9.13
C ALA A 56 6.21 5.97 -8.25
N GLY A 57 5.46 5.09 -7.57
CA GLY A 57 4.40 5.49 -6.65
C GLY A 57 3.70 4.29 -6.01
N SER A 58 2.99 4.52 -4.91
CA SER A 58 2.15 3.51 -4.27
C SER A 58 0.98 4.15 -3.54
N LEU A 59 -0.19 3.52 -3.64
CA LEU A 59 -1.38 3.81 -2.85
C LEU A 59 -1.72 2.56 -2.04
N VAL A 60 -1.82 2.71 -0.72
CA VAL A 60 -2.16 1.65 0.22
C VAL A 60 -3.39 2.12 1.00
N GLU A 61 -4.55 1.59 0.65
CA GLU A 61 -5.82 1.81 1.30
C GLU A 61 -6.32 0.47 1.87
N PRO A 62 -7.25 0.44 2.85
CA PRO A 62 -7.81 -0.81 3.33
C PRO A 62 -8.39 -1.68 2.20
N GLU A 63 -9.07 -1.06 1.24
CA GLU A 63 -9.83 -1.76 0.19
C GLU A 63 -8.97 -2.16 -1.01
N ARG A 64 -7.83 -1.49 -1.21
CA ARG A 64 -6.98 -1.72 -2.39
C ARG A 64 -5.53 -1.29 -2.23
N LEU A 65 -4.70 -1.92 -3.06
CA LEU A 65 -3.32 -1.55 -3.32
C LEU A 65 -3.17 -1.13 -4.79
N ARG A 66 -2.48 -0.01 -5.04
CA ARG A 66 -1.93 0.32 -6.36
C ARG A 66 -0.42 0.50 -6.25
N PHE A 67 0.33 -0.20 -7.09
CA PHE A 67 1.77 -0.06 -7.19
C PHE A 67 2.13 0.44 -8.60
N VAL A 68 2.84 1.56 -8.67
CA VAL A 68 3.27 2.18 -9.92
C VAL A 68 4.77 1.98 -10.04
N PHE A 69 5.23 1.44 -11.17
CA PHE A 69 6.64 1.16 -11.43
C PHE A 69 7.02 1.48 -12.88
N SER A 70 8.31 1.74 -13.11
CA SER A 70 8.85 1.98 -14.44
C SER A 70 9.25 0.67 -15.12
N HIS A 71 8.71 0.43 -16.31
CA HIS A 71 9.09 -0.66 -17.20
C HIS A 71 8.79 -0.21 -18.65
N PRO A 72 9.71 -0.41 -19.62
CA PRO A 72 9.62 0.22 -20.95
C PRO A 72 8.50 -0.35 -21.83
N GLN A 73 7.93 -1.50 -21.48
CA GLN A 73 6.90 -2.19 -22.25
C GLN A 73 5.73 -2.59 -21.35
N ALA A 74 4.58 -2.89 -21.95
CA ALA A 74 3.48 -3.50 -21.20
C ALA A 74 3.84 -4.94 -20.83
N LEU A 75 3.37 -5.40 -19.66
CA LEU A 75 3.59 -6.78 -19.26
C LEU A 75 2.82 -7.75 -20.15
N THR A 76 3.48 -8.84 -20.53
CA THR A 76 2.84 -9.98 -21.16
C THR A 76 1.98 -10.75 -20.16
N LYS A 77 1.02 -11.53 -20.66
CA LYS A 77 0.19 -12.41 -19.81
C LYS A 77 1.04 -13.41 -19.01
N ILE A 78 2.14 -13.89 -19.59
CA ILE A 78 3.05 -14.85 -18.94
C ILE A 78 3.76 -14.18 -17.77
N GLU A 79 4.29 -12.97 -17.95
CA GLU A 79 4.93 -12.21 -16.87
C GLU A 79 3.95 -11.88 -15.75
N ILE A 80 2.73 -11.47 -16.09
CA ILE A 80 1.66 -11.22 -15.11
C ILE A 80 1.41 -12.46 -14.26
N ASN A 81 1.27 -13.63 -14.88
CA ASN A 81 1.04 -14.90 -14.18
C ASN A 81 2.24 -15.28 -13.29
N ASN A 82 3.46 -15.11 -13.79
CA ASN A 82 4.67 -15.40 -13.02
C ASN A 82 4.79 -14.50 -11.78
N VAL A 83 4.52 -13.19 -11.93
CA VAL A 83 4.51 -12.26 -10.80
C VAL A 83 3.46 -12.65 -9.78
N GLN A 84 2.22 -12.96 -10.20
CA GLN A 84 1.16 -13.40 -9.30
C GLN A 84 1.52 -14.68 -8.54
N ASN A 85 2.12 -15.66 -9.21
CA ASN A 85 2.56 -16.91 -8.60
C ASN A 85 3.65 -16.67 -7.55
N LEU A 86 4.62 -15.79 -7.83
CA LEU A 86 5.67 -15.47 -6.86
C LEU A 86 5.13 -14.71 -5.65
N VAL A 87 4.16 -13.81 -5.82
CA VAL A 87 3.53 -13.12 -4.69
C VAL A 87 2.75 -14.09 -3.81
N ARG A 88 2.04 -15.06 -4.40
CA ARG A 88 1.26 -16.06 -3.67
C ARG A 88 2.11 -17.04 -2.88
N ASN A 89 3.28 -17.41 -3.40
CA ASN A 89 4.14 -18.47 -2.84
C ASN A 89 5.22 -17.94 -1.90
N LYS A 90 5.14 -16.68 -1.48
CA LYS A 90 5.98 -16.07 -0.44
C LYS A 90 5.20 -15.87 0.84
#